data_AF-A0A4U0F8X2-F1
#
_entry.id   AF-A0A4U0F8X2-F1
#
_cell.length_a   1.000
_cell.length_b   1.000
_cell.length_c   1.000
_cell.angle_alpha   90.00
_cell.angle_beta   90.00
_cell.angle_gamma   90.00
#
_symmetry.space_group_name_H-M   'P 1'
#
loop_
_entity.id
_entity.type
_entity.pdbx_description
1 polymer ?
#
loop_
_entity_poly.entity_id
_entity_poly.type
_entity_poly.pdbx_seq_one_letter_code
_entity_poly.pdbx_strand_id
1 'polypeptide(L)'
;MKEELSMERKDSPLLELYLNYDEWKEEHDALQSRLLELCRLMKWNPGNYEHANWEAHHRKVKDLWFLPFMRDWKRHLAKERNAIYPIAQSAICGGKMGPAAVLEQDGRIAETFFQEYLDAVKSGAPPEEALALLLQVLMIVAEHFRVEDESVVPVTEKLMEEIEYNRC
;
A
#
# COMPACT_ATOMS: atom_id res chain seq x y z
N MET A 1 31.64 37.99 5.95
CA MET A 1 30.17 37.98 6.15
C MET A 1 29.52 37.75 4.79
N LYS A 2 29.35 36.48 4.43
CA LYS A 2 28.58 35.92 3.29
C LYS A 2 29.20 34.57 2.97
N GLU A 3 28.68 33.50 3.57
CA GLU A 3 28.78 32.10 3.12
C GLU A 3 28.19 31.23 4.24
N GLU A 4 26.85 31.15 4.33
CA GLU A 4 26.20 30.17 5.23
C GLU A 4 24.70 29.97 4.93
N LEU A 5 24.28 30.01 3.66
CA LEU A 5 22.87 29.79 3.28
C LEU A 5 22.68 28.79 2.12
N SER A 6 23.64 27.88 1.95
CA SER A 6 23.62 26.88 0.88
C SER A 6 23.92 25.49 1.42
N MET A 7 22.96 24.82 2.08
CA MET A 7 22.83 23.35 2.01
C MET A 7 21.63 22.65 2.70
N GLU A 8 20.60 23.32 3.23
CA GLU A 8 19.49 22.62 3.93
C GLU A 8 18.24 22.29 3.07
N ARG A 9 18.30 22.39 1.74
CA ARG A 9 17.09 22.32 0.88
C ARG A 9 16.71 20.94 0.32
N LYS A 10 17.22 19.80 0.82
CA LYS A 10 16.97 18.50 0.14
C LYS A 10 16.14 17.45 0.87
N ASP A 11 15.96 17.49 2.19
CA ASP A 11 15.39 16.34 2.91
C ASP A 11 14.26 16.72 3.88
N SER A 12 13.28 17.51 3.45
CA SER A 12 12.08 17.77 4.28
C SER A 12 10.91 16.90 3.82
N PRO A 13 10.46 15.91 4.63
CA PRO A 13 9.29 15.08 4.33
C PRO A 13 8.04 15.91 4.01
N LEU A 14 7.90 17.07 4.65
CA LEU A 14 6.81 18.01 4.42
C LEU A 14 6.85 18.63 3.02
N LEU A 15 8.05 19.00 2.54
CA LEU A 15 8.22 19.54 1.19
C LEU A 15 7.99 18.47 0.14
N GLU A 16 8.49 17.25 0.36
CA GLU A 16 8.27 16.12 -0.54
C GLU A 16 6.78 15.75 -0.63
N LEU A 17 6.09 15.70 0.51
CA LEU A 17 4.65 15.50 0.55
C LEU A 17 3.91 16.59 -0.22
N TYR A 18 4.19 17.87 0.07
CA TYR A 18 3.49 18.98 -0.58
C TYR A 18 3.67 18.98 -2.10
N LEU A 19 4.85 18.64 -2.61
CA LEU A 19 5.12 18.63 -4.06
C LEU A 19 4.48 17.46 -4.80
N ASN A 20 4.25 16.34 -4.11
CA ASN A 20 3.81 15.09 -4.72
C ASN A 20 2.46 14.59 -4.18
N TYR A 21 1.74 15.42 -3.43
CA TYR A 21 0.50 15.03 -2.76
C TYR A 21 -0.56 14.53 -3.74
N ASP A 22 -0.79 15.28 -4.83
CA ASP A 22 -1.78 14.91 -5.85
C ASP A 22 -1.41 13.57 -6.52
N GLU A 23 -0.12 13.39 -6.87
CA GLU A 23 0.37 12.12 -7.43
C GLU A 23 0.16 10.96 -6.45
N TRP A 24 0.49 11.18 -5.17
CA TRP A 24 0.28 10.17 -4.14
C TRP A 24 -1.20 9.79 -4.02
N LYS A 25 -2.11 10.77 -4.01
CA LYS A 25 -3.55 10.53 -3.90
C LYS A 25 -4.10 9.78 -5.10
N GLU A 26 -3.67 10.14 -6.31
CA GLU A 26 -4.03 9.43 -7.54
C GLU A 26 -3.52 7.98 -7.54
N GLU A 27 -2.27 7.75 -7.10
CA GLU A 27 -1.71 6.39 -6.96
C GLU A 27 -2.49 5.55 -5.95
N HIS A 28 -2.85 6.13 -4.80
CA HIS A 28 -3.63 5.50 -3.75
C HIS A 28 -4.99 5.01 -4.26
N ASP A 29 -5.77 5.91 -4.84
CA ASP A 29 -7.11 5.62 -5.35
C ASP A 29 -7.07 4.59 -6.51
N ALA A 30 -6.05 4.67 -7.36
CA ALA A 30 -5.83 3.71 -8.44
C ALA A 30 -5.48 2.30 -7.90
N LEU A 31 -4.65 2.22 -6.87
CA LEU A 31 -4.31 0.95 -6.22
C LEU A 31 -5.51 0.35 -5.49
N GLN A 32 -6.28 1.15 -4.78
CA GLN A 32 -7.50 0.69 -4.10
C GLN A 32 -8.52 0.14 -5.11
N SER A 33 -8.71 0.83 -6.25
CA SER A 33 -9.56 0.35 -7.35
C SER A 33 -9.10 -0.99 -7.92
N ARG A 34 -7.79 -1.16 -8.12
CA ARG A 34 -7.20 -2.42 -8.60
C ARG A 34 -7.31 -3.54 -7.57
N LEU A 35 -7.18 -3.23 -6.29
CA LEU A 35 -7.38 -4.20 -5.21
C LEU A 35 -8.81 -4.73 -5.20
N LEU A 36 -9.81 -3.86 -5.37
CA LEU A 36 -11.21 -4.29 -5.45
C LEU A 36 -11.44 -5.23 -6.64
N GLU A 37 -10.84 -4.94 -7.79
CA GLU A 37 -10.93 -5.80 -8.96
C GLU A 37 -10.23 -7.15 -8.75
N LEU A 38 -9.03 -7.15 -8.16
CA LEU A 38 -8.35 -8.38 -7.73
C LEU A 38 -9.21 -9.19 -6.76
N CYS A 39 -9.78 -8.55 -5.74
CA CYS A 39 -10.68 -9.20 -4.81
C CYS A 39 -11.91 -9.80 -5.51
N ARG A 40 -12.46 -9.16 -6.56
CA ARG A 40 -13.55 -9.74 -7.36
C ARG A 40 -13.11 -10.94 -8.19
N LEU A 41 -11.94 -10.84 -8.82
CA LEU A 41 -11.34 -11.94 -9.59
C LEU A 41 -11.06 -13.15 -8.68
N MET A 42 -10.65 -12.92 -7.42
CA MET A 42 -10.42 -14.00 -6.45
C MET A 42 -11.71 -14.48 -5.75
N LYS A 43 -12.71 -13.60 -5.56
CA LYS A 43 -14.07 -13.96 -5.12
C LYS A 43 -14.85 -14.73 -6.18
N TRP A 44 -14.26 -14.97 -7.36
CA TRP A 44 -14.72 -15.98 -8.32
C TRP A 44 -14.55 -17.40 -7.73
N ASN A 45 -15.38 -17.67 -6.73
CA ASN A 45 -15.79 -18.93 -6.14
C ASN A 45 -14.70 -19.81 -5.48
N PRO A 46 -14.44 -19.68 -4.16
CA PRO A 46 -13.63 -20.64 -3.40
C PRO A 46 -14.23 -22.06 -3.32
N GLY A 47 -15.42 -22.28 -3.89
CA GLY A 47 -16.09 -23.58 -3.98
C GLY A 47 -16.18 -24.18 -5.39
N ASN A 48 -15.64 -23.54 -6.43
CA ASN A 48 -15.76 -24.03 -7.81
C ASN A 48 -14.43 -24.53 -8.38
N TYR A 49 -13.82 -25.49 -7.67
CA TYR A 49 -12.72 -26.30 -8.19
C TYR A 49 -13.12 -27.16 -9.41
N GLU A 50 -14.40 -27.15 -9.80
CA GLU A 50 -14.94 -27.84 -10.97
C GLU A 50 -14.69 -27.11 -12.30
N HIS A 51 -14.12 -25.90 -12.29
CA HIS A 51 -13.70 -25.26 -13.53
C HIS A 51 -12.45 -25.97 -14.10
N ALA A 52 -12.65 -26.67 -15.23
CA ALA A 52 -11.63 -27.41 -15.98
C ALA A 52 -10.39 -26.59 -16.45
N ASN A 53 -10.27 -25.32 -16.07
CA ASN A 53 -9.18 -24.43 -16.46
C ASN A 53 -8.71 -23.49 -15.33
N TRP A 54 -8.95 -23.86 -14.06
CA TRP A 54 -8.65 -23.02 -12.90
C TRP A 54 -7.16 -22.72 -12.74
N GLU A 55 -6.29 -23.68 -13.02
CA GLU A 55 -4.83 -23.47 -12.99
C GLU A 55 -4.37 -22.41 -14.01
N ALA A 56 -4.98 -22.40 -15.21
CA ALA A 56 -4.72 -21.38 -16.22
C ALA A 56 -5.26 -20.00 -15.80
N HIS A 57 -6.42 -19.96 -15.13
CA HIS A 57 -6.96 -18.74 -14.54
C HIS A 57 -6.04 -18.18 -13.44
N HIS A 58 -5.61 -19.01 -12.49
CA HIS A 58 -4.70 -18.61 -11.42
C HIS A 58 -3.37 -18.07 -11.99
N ARG A 59 -2.77 -18.75 -12.98
CA ARG A 59 -1.58 -18.23 -13.67
C ARG A 59 -1.84 -16.85 -14.28
N LYS A 60 -2.96 -16.68 -14.99
CA LYS A 60 -3.32 -15.41 -15.61
C LYS A 60 -3.51 -14.29 -14.57
N VAL A 61 -4.20 -14.57 -13.47
CA VAL A 61 -4.41 -13.58 -12.39
C VAL A 61 -3.08 -13.25 -11.71
N LYS A 62 -2.25 -14.25 -11.42
CA LYS A 62 -0.91 -14.05 -10.87
C LYS A 62 -0.07 -13.10 -11.74
N ASP A 63 0.12 -13.48 -13.00
CA ASP A 63 1.11 -12.83 -13.86
C ASP A 63 0.65 -11.46 -14.37
N LEU A 64 -0.65 -11.31 -14.69
CA LEU A 64 -1.16 -10.07 -15.30
C LEU A 64 -1.68 -9.07 -14.27
N TRP A 65 -2.11 -9.52 -13.09
CA TRP A 65 -2.82 -8.65 -12.15
C TRP A 65 -2.12 -8.57 -10.79
N PHE A 66 -1.83 -9.72 -10.16
CA PHE A 66 -1.34 -9.76 -8.78
C PHE A 66 0.12 -9.31 -8.64
N LEU A 67 1.04 -9.84 -9.46
CA LEU A 67 2.46 -9.44 -9.38
C LEU A 67 2.66 -7.95 -9.71
N PRO A 68 2.05 -7.39 -10.77
CA PRO A 68 2.13 -5.96 -11.02
C PRO A 68 1.52 -5.12 -9.90
N PHE A 69 0.39 -5.56 -9.32
CA PHE A 69 -0.22 -4.90 -8.17
C PHE A 69 0.71 -4.86 -6.96
N MET A 70 1.28 -5.99 -6.57
CA MET A 70 2.19 -6.04 -5.42
C MET A 70 3.44 -5.19 -5.62
N ARG A 71 3.98 -5.12 -6.83
CA ARG A 71 5.10 -4.23 -7.15
C ARG A 71 4.73 -2.76 -6.95
N ASP A 72 3.58 -2.35 -7.48
CA ASP A 72 3.14 -0.95 -7.41
C ASP A 72 2.75 -0.58 -5.98
N TRP A 73 2.10 -1.49 -5.23
CA TRP A 73 1.77 -1.29 -3.83
C TRP A 73 3.02 -1.16 -2.94
N LYS A 74 4.05 -2.00 -3.13
CA LYS A 74 5.32 -1.86 -2.40
C LYS A 74 6.01 -0.53 -2.69
N ARG A 75 5.91 -0.02 -3.93
CA ARG A 75 6.44 1.29 -4.29
C ARG A 75 5.68 2.40 -3.57
N HIS A 76 4.36 2.31 -3.52
CA HIS A 76 3.49 3.25 -2.80
C HIS A 76 3.80 3.29 -1.30
N LEU A 77 3.87 2.12 -0.65
CA LEU A 77 4.29 1.99 0.76
C LEU A 77 5.65 2.62 1.05
N ALA A 78 6.60 2.50 0.12
CA ALA A 78 7.92 3.09 0.30
C ALA A 78 7.84 4.64 0.29
N LYS A 79 6.99 5.23 -0.55
CA LYS A 79 6.73 6.68 -0.55
C LYS A 79 6.08 7.11 0.77
N GLU A 80 5.03 6.40 1.21
CA GLU A 80 4.35 6.69 2.47
C GLU A 80 5.28 6.66 3.68
N ARG A 81 6.12 5.62 3.80
CA ARG A 81 7.08 5.48 4.91
C ARG A 81 8.06 6.64 5.00
N ASN A 82 8.45 7.20 3.86
CA ASN A 82 9.44 8.27 3.80
C ASN A 82 8.81 9.65 4.01
N ALA A 83 7.64 9.91 3.41
CA ALA A 83 7.05 11.25 3.37
C ALA A 83 5.87 11.41 4.33
N ILE A 84 4.98 10.41 4.42
CA ILE A 84 3.66 10.56 5.06
C ILE A 84 3.66 10.09 6.50
N TYR A 85 4.17 8.89 6.76
CA TYR A 85 4.15 8.31 8.11
C TYR A 85 4.88 9.18 9.15
N PRO A 86 6.04 9.82 8.86
CA PRO A 86 6.67 10.72 9.83
C PRO A 86 5.76 11.89 10.24
N ILE A 87 5.00 12.42 9.27
CA ILE A 87 4.06 13.53 9.49
C ILE A 87 2.85 13.02 10.27
N ALA A 88 2.25 11.91 9.85
CA ALA A 88 1.11 11.30 10.54
C ALA A 88 1.44 10.95 12.00
N GLN A 89 2.63 10.41 12.28
CA GLN A 89 3.07 10.13 13.66
C GLN A 89 3.16 11.40 14.50
N SER A 90 3.68 12.49 13.92
CA SER A 90 3.82 13.77 14.62
C SER A 90 2.46 14.45 14.87
N ALA A 91 1.53 14.37 13.92
CA ALA A 91 0.23 15.03 13.97
C ALA A 91 -0.82 14.25 14.79
N ILE A 92 -0.78 12.91 14.77
CA ILE A 92 -1.84 12.07 15.34
C ILE A 92 -1.52 11.64 16.77
N CYS A 93 -0.26 11.31 17.08
CA CYS A 93 0.01 10.40 18.20
C CYS A 93 0.76 10.97 19.39
N GLY A 94 1.32 12.18 19.32
CA GLY A 94 1.99 12.81 20.47
C GLY A 94 3.01 11.90 21.19
N GLY A 95 3.59 10.90 20.50
CA GLY A 95 4.55 9.94 21.06
C GLY A 95 4.05 8.53 21.45
N LYS A 96 2.80 8.10 21.16
CA LYS A 96 2.36 6.69 21.33
C LYS A 96 2.34 5.91 20.01
N MET A 97 2.34 4.56 20.05
CA MET A 97 2.18 3.71 18.85
C MET A 97 0.90 4.09 18.10
N GLY A 98 1.09 4.69 16.93
CA GLY A 98 0.02 5.28 16.12
C GLY A 98 -0.41 4.42 14.94
N PRO A 99 -1.42 4.89 14.17
CA PRO A 99 -1.86 4.23 12.95
C PRO A 99 -0.71 3.91 11.98
N ALA A 100 0.29 4.79 11.87
CA ALA A 100 1.49 4.54 11.06
C ALA A 100 2.26 3.26 11.48
N ALA A 101 2.34 2.94 12.78
CA ALA A 101 3.01 1.73 13.24
C ALA A 101 2.21 0.46 12.88
N VAL A 102 0.88 0.56 12.87
CA VAL A 102 -0.02 -0.52 12.40
C VAL A 102 0.17 -0.73 10.91
N LEU A 103 0.13 0.34 10.11
CA LEU A 103 0.31 0.30 8.66
C LEU A 103 1.68 -0.26 8.25
N GLU A 104 2.75 0.13 8.95
CA GLU A 104 4.08 -0.47 8.75
C GLU A 104 4.09 -1.97 9.03
N GLN A 105 3.39 -2.41 10.07
CA GLN A 105 3.28 -3.82 10.42
C GLN A 105 2.49 -4.59 9.38
N ASP A 106 1.37 -4.06 8.89
CA ASP A 106 0.58 -4.65 7.81
C ASP A 106 1.42 -4.82 6.54
N GLY A 107 2.23 -3.81 6.20
CA GLY A 107 3.19 -3.89 5.10
C GLY A 107 4.19 -5.04 5.24
N ARG A 108 4.68 -5.31 6.46
CA ARG A 108 5.58 -6.44 6.75
C ARG A 108 4.84 -7.78 6.69
N ILE A 109 3.64 -7.88 7.23
CA ILE A 109 2.85 -9.12 7.24
C ILE A 109 2.47 -9.50 5.81
N ALA A 110 2.01 -8.54 5.00
CA ALA A 110 1.68 -8.78 3.59
C ALA A 110 2.91 -9.25 2.78
N GLU A 111 4.10 -8.70 3.06
CA GLU A 111 5.35 -9.15 2.43
C GLU A 111 5.65 -10.61 2.74
N THR A 112 5.49 -11.02 4.01
CA THR A 112 5.69 -12.41 4.43
C THR A 112 4.77 -13.36 3.65
N PHE A 113 3.46 -13.11 3.65
CA PHE A 113 2.51 -13.95 2.91
C PHE A 113 2.73 -13.91 1.40
N PHE A 114 3.17 -12.78 0.86
CA PHE A 114 3.52 -12.67 -0.55
C PHE A 114 4.74 -13.52 -0.90
N GLN A 115 5.75 -13.55 -0.04
CA GLN A 115 6.92 -14.39 -0.25
C GLN A 115 6.57 -15.88 -0.12
N GLU A 116 5.78 -16.25 0.90
CA GLU A 116 5.25 -17.61 1.04
C GLU A 116 4.44 -18.04 -0.17
N TYR A 117 3.61 -17.15 -0.73
CA TYR A 117 2.87 -17.39 -1.96
C TYR A 117 3.81 -17.71 -3.15
N LEU A 118 4.85 -16.90 -3.33
CA LEU A 118 5.84 -17.13 -4.40
C LEU A 118 6.55 -18.46 -4.25
N ASP A 119 6.91 -18.83 -3.02
CA ASP A 119 7.59 -20.07 -2.70
C ASP A 119 6.67 -21.29 -2.91
N ALA A 120 5.39 -21.19 -2.53
CA ALA A 120 4.38 -22.22 -2.78
C ALA A 120 4.20 -22.45 -4.28
N VAL A 121 4.05 -21.39 -5.08
CA VAL A 121 3.92 -21.48 -6.54
C VAL A 121 5.17 -22.09 -7.18
N LYS A 122 6.36 -21.68 -6.74
CA LYS A 122 7.64 -22.19 -7.25
C LYS A 122 7.85 -23.67 -6.92
N SER A 123 7.39 -24.09 -5.75
CA SER A 123 7.50 -25.48 -5.27
C SER A 123 6.46 -26.42 -5.88
N GLY A 124 5.52 -25.88 -6.67
CA GLY A 124 4.42 -26.66 -7.24
C GLY A 124 3.40 -27.10 -6.20
N ALA A 125 3.21 -26.31 -5.14
CA ALA A 125 2.17 -26.56 -4.14
C ALA A 125 0.77 -26.62 -4.78
N PRO A 126 -0.19 -27.31 -4.15
CA PRO A 126 -1.57 -27.33 -4.62
C PRO A 126 -2.12 -25.90 -4.83
N PRO A 127 -2.91 -25.65 -5.90
CA PRO A 127 -3.48 -24.33 -6.16
C PRO A 127 -4.25 -23.73 -4.99
N GLU A 128 -4.89 -24.57 -4.16
CA GLU A 128 -5.61 -24.19 -2.95
C GLU A 128 -4.71 -23.48 -1.93
N GLU A 129 -3.50 -24.00 -1.74
CA GLU A 129 -2.52 -23.48 -0.78
C GLU A 129 -1.98 -22.13 -1.25
N ALA A 130 -1.55 -22.05 -2.51
CA ALA A 130 -1.12 -20.80 -3.12
C ALA A 130 -2.25 -19.75 -3.11
N LEU A 131 -3.48 -20.16 -3.40
CA LEU A 131 -4.64 -19.29 -3.40
C LEU A 131 -4.93 -18.73 -2.00
N ALA A 132 -4.85 -19.56 -0.96
CA ALA A 132 -5.06 -19.12 0.40
C ALA A 132 -4.06 -18.02 0.79
N LEU A 133 -2.78 -18.18 0.43
CA LEU A 133 -1.74 -17.19 0.69
C LEU A 133 -2.00 -15.87 -0.06
N LEU A 134 -2.37 -15.95 -1.35
CA LEU A 134 -2.74 -14.77 -2.13
C LEU A 134 -3.93 -14.03 -1.50
N LEU A 135 -4.97 -14.76 -1.07
CA LEU A 135 -6.13 -14.17 -0.39
C LEU A 135 -5.74 -13.49 0.93
N GLN A 136 -4.83 -14.07 1.72
CA GLN A 136 -4.31 -13.43 2.93
C GLN A 136 -3.64 -12.09 2.59
N VAL A 137 -2.80 -12.05 1.54
CA VAL A 137 -2.19 -10.79 1.09
C VAL A 137 -3.26 -9.75 0.76
N LEU A 138 -4.26 -10.09 -0.07
CA LEU A 138 -5.30 -9.14 -0.45
C LEU A 138 -6.13 -8.65 0.75
N MET A 139 -6.39 -9.51 1.73
CA MET A 139 -7.09 -9.13 2.96
C MET A 139 -6.29 -8.13 3.80
N ILE A 140 -4.99 -8.37 3.96
CA ILE A 140 -4.11 -7.47 4.72
C ILE A 140 -4.00 -6.12 4.00
N VAL A 141 -3.81 -6.12 2.67
CA VAL A 141 -3.73 -4.88 1.91
C VAL A 141 -5.06 -4.11 1.94
N ALA A 142 -6.20 -4.80 1.94
CA ALA A 142 -7.51 -4.16 2.09
C ALA A 142 -7.68 -3.49 3.46
N GLU A 143 -7.24 -4.16 4.52
CA GLU A 143 -7.27 -3.59 5.87
C GLU A 143 -6.30 -2.41 6.00
N HIS A 144 -5.13 -2.49 5.37
CA HIS A 144 -4.17 -1.40 5.30
C HIS A 144 -4.80 -0.14 4.70
N PHE A 145 -5.40 -0.24 3.51
CA PHE A 145 -6.11 0.87 2.88
C PHE A 145 -7.23 1.43 3.76
N ARG A 146 -8.00 0.55 4.44
CA ARG A 146 -9.07 0.99 5.35
C ARG A 146 -8.52 1.84 6.50
N VAL A 147 -7.46 1.38 7.15
CA VAL A 147 -6.81 2.11 8.25
C VAL A 147 -6.22 3.43 7.74
N GLU A 148 -5.62 3.42 6.56
CA GLU A 148 -5.04 4.62 5.94
C GLU A 148 -6.10 5.68 5.63
N ASP A 149 -7.21 5.28 5.00
CA ASP A 149 -8.35 6.15 4.69
C ASP A 149 -9.01 6.73 5.94
N GLU A 150 -9.05 5.97 7.04
CA GLU A 150 -9.67 6.40 8.30
C GLU A 150 -8.75 7.29 9.15
N SER A 151 -7.44 7.29 8.91
CA SER A 151 -6.48 7.91 9.84
C SER A 151 -5.40 8.78 9.20
N VAL A 152 -4.77 8.32 8.12
CA VAL A 152 -3.62 9.00 7.51
C VAL A 152 -4.08 9.97 6.43
N VAL A 153 -4.98 9.54 5.53
CA VAL A 153 -5.52 10.39 4.46
C VAL A 153 -6.12 11.69 5.02
N PRO A 154 -7.02 11.67 6.02
CA PRO A 154 -7.70 12.90 6.47
C PRO A 154 -6.73 13.89 7.12
N VAL A 155 -5.70 13.39 7.78
CA VAL A 155 -4.68 14.23 8.44
C VAL A 155 -3.76 14.85 7.41
N THR A 156 -3.43 14.11 6.36
CA THR A 156 -2.63 14.57 5.23
C THR A 156 -3.39 15.65 4.45
N GLU A 157 -4.68 15.42 4.15
CA GLU A 157 -5.58 16.38 3.51
C GLU A 157 -5.65 17.70 4.29
N LYS A 158 -5.94 17.62 5.59
CA LYS A 158 -6.03 18.79 6.46
C LYS A 158 -4.71 19.59 6.49
N LEU A 159 -3.58 18.90 6.52
CA LEU A 159 -2.27 19.56 6.49
C LEU A 159 -2.04 20.30 5.17
N MET A 160 -2.45 19.73 4.03
CA MET A 160 -2.34 20.41 2.74
C MET A 160 -3.22 21.66 2.70
N GLU A 161 -4.46 21.57 3.17
CA GLU A 161 -5.37 22.72 3.30
C GLU A 161 -4.76 23.84 4.17
N GLU A 162 -4.16 23.49 5.31
CA GLU A 162 -3.49 24.46 6.19
C GLU A 162 -2.28 25.14 5.53
N ILE A 163 -1.51 24.41 4.73
CA ILE A 163 -0.37 24.98 3.99
C ILE A 163 -0.85 25.95 2.91
N GLU A 164 -1.92 25.61 2.19
CA GLU A 164 -2.50 26.45 1.15
C GLU A 164 -3.14 27.72 1.72
N TYR A 165 -3.87 27.60 2.82
CA TYR A 165 -4.50 28.73 3.50
C TYR A 165 -3.49 29.75 4.03
N ASN A 166 -2.37 29.29 4.60
CA ASN A 166 -1.32 30.17 5.14
C ASN A 166 -0.44 30.84 4.07
N ARG A 167 -0.64 30.52 2.78
CA ARG A 167 0.03 31.18 1.64
C ARG A 167 -0.83 32.25 0.97
N CYS A 168 -2.11 32.36 1.32
CA CYS A 168 -3.02 33.43 0.91
C CYS A 168 -2.98 34.60 1.90
#